data_AF-A0A9Q3JXB2-F1
#
_entry.id   AF-A0A9Q3JXB2-F1
#
_cell.length_a   1.000
_cell.length_b   1.000
_cell.length_c   1.000
_cell.angle_alpha   90.00
_cell.angle_beta   90.00
_cell.angle_gamma   90.00
#
_symmetry.space_group_name_H-M   'P 1'
#
loop_
_entity.id
_entity.type
_entity.pdbx_description
1 polymer ?
#
loop_
_entity_poly.entity_id
_entity_poly.type
_entity_poly.pdbx_seq_one_letter_code
_entity_poly.pdbx_strand_id
1 'polypeptide(L)'
;MDTALLLWDNIISICGVPKIIISDRDPKFTSEFWTNLYDMLGTKLAFFTAYHPQADGLAERMIQKMEDILRRFRAYGMEYKDHEGYTHDWVTLLPAVQLTYNTSQHSTTGKTPAVIEKGWNPLLPVDHLKKNILTIHPTAKDFHDMWKRACDTAAKCIAEAKEYNKQRWDKTHMEPDFKEGDKVLESTLNLNNLKGHKKMRDSFVGPFTIIKLIEKNAVKVKLTEEFSRKHPVFPVSMVKPYFQREEDKFPSRKQNPTPPDIVEVEDSPGPVSKIIRARKIRLNGKYQRQYLVRFKNQTADKDKWLAEDAIPDGNLNLRRLRASRRIEQSHQL
;
A
#
# COMPACT_ATOMS: atom_id res chain seq x y z
N MET A 1 25.72 -4.56 1.77
CA MET A 1 26.12 -5.72 2.59
C MET A 1 25.67 -5.55 4.03
N ASP A 2 25.79 -4.36 4.60
CA ASP A 2 25.49 -4.06 6.01
C ASP A 2 24.08 -4.48 6.45
N THR A 3 23.06 -4.30 5.62
CA THR A 3 21.68 -4.74 5.93
C THR A 3 21.53 -6.26 6.02
N ALA A 4 22.25 -7.01 5.17
CA ALA A 4 22.25 -8.46 5.20
C ALA A 4 22.99 -8.99 6.44
N LEU A 5 24.09 -8.33 6.83
CA LEU A 5 24.82 -8.64 8.07
C LEU A 5 23.95 -8.37 9.30
N LEU A 6 23.29 -7.21 9.37
CA LEU A 6 22.38 -6.89 10.48
C LEU A 6 21.24 -7.89 10.60
N LEU A 7 20.66 -8.33 9.48
CA LEU A 7 19.62 -9.35 9.48
C LEU A 7 20.16 -10.70 9.98
N TRP A 8 21.35 -11.09 9.52
CA TRP A 8 22.00 -12.32 9.94
C TRP A 8 22.28 -12.32 11.44
N ASP A 9 22.96 -11.28 11.92
CA ASP A 9 23.45 -11.16 13.29
C ASP A 9 22.32 -11.02 14.31
N ASN A 10 21.22 -10.34 13.95
CA ASN A 10 20.16 -10.01 14.92
C ASN A 10 18.89 -10.88 14.79
N ILE A 11 18.68 -11.56 13.66
CA ILE A 11 17.46 -12.35 13.44
C ILE A 11 17.81 -13.81 13.12
N ILE A 12 18.58 -14.06 12.07
CA ILE A 12 18.82 -15.44 11.60
C ILE A 12 19.67 -16.23 12.60
N SER A 13 20.68 -15.60 13.21
CA SER A 13 21.53 -16.25 14.23
C SER A 13 20.76 -16.65 15.50
N ILE A 14 19.69 -15.91 15.82
CA ILE A 14 18.91 -16.08 17.07
C ILE A 14 17.71 -17.01 16.84
N CYS A 15 16.96 -16.80 15.77
CA CYS A 15 15.69 -17.48 15.50
C CYS A 15 15.82 -18.61 14.47
N GLY A 16 16.93 -18.67 13.74
CA GLY A 16 17.14 -19.57 12.60
C GLY A 16 16.52 -19.04 11.31
N VAL A 17 16.73 -19.79 10.22
CA VAL A 17 16.22 -19.45 8.89
C VAL A 17 14.73 -19.80 8.79
N PRO A 18 13.84 -18.84 8.49
CA PRO A 18 12.41 -19.13 8.35
C PRO A 18 12.12 -19.92 7.07
N LYS A 19 11.08 -20.76 7.09
CA LYS A 19 10.64 -21.51 5.91
C LYS A 19 9.96 -20.61 4.87
N ILE A 20 9.20 -19.62 5.34
CA ILE A 20 8.42 -18.71 4.51
C ILE A 20 8.54 -17.32 5.11
N ILE A 21 8.85 -16.31 4.29
CA ILE A 21 8.74 -14.90 4.66
C ILE A 21 7.63 -14.32 3.81
N ILE A 22 6.66 -13.68 4.46
CA ILE A 22 5.59 -12.97 3.77
C ILE A 22 5.85 -11.48 3.90
N SER A 23 5.99 -10.81 2.76
CA SER A 23 6.31 -9.38 2.70
C SER A 23 5.43 -8.66 1.68
N ASP A 24 5.46 -7.33 1.73
CA ASP A 24 4.94 -6.48 0.67
C ASP A 24 5.84 -6.53 -0.57
N ARG A 25 5.43 -5.83 -1.64
CA ARG A 25 6.22 -5.73 -2.88
C ARG A 25 7.24 -4.59 -2.84
N ASP A 26 7.89 -4.35 -1.69
CA ASP A 26 9.00 -3.40 -1.63
C ASP A 26 10.12 -3.87 -2.60
N PRO A 27 10.68 -2.96 -3.44
CA PRO A 27 11.82 -3.22 -4.31
C PRO A 27 12.99 -3.95 -3.62
N LYS A 28 13.17 -3.76 -2.31
CA LYS A 28 14.19 -4.45 -1.52
C LYS A 28 13.96 -5.96 -1.54
N PHE A 29 12.76 -6.41 -1.17
CA PHE A 29 12.43 -7.85 -1.12
C PHE A 29 12.24 -8.49 -2.50
N THR A 30 11.92 -7.68 -3.51
CA THR A 30 11.73 -8.16 -4.90
C THR A 30 13.00 -8.09 -5.75
N SER A 31 14.11 -7.57 -5.20
CA SER A 31 15.38 -7.53 -5.93
C SER A 31 15.96 -8.92 -6.17
N GLU A 32 16.74 -9.05 -7.25
CA GLU A 32 17.42 -10.28 -7.64
C GLU A 32 18.38 -10.78 -6.55
N PHE A 33 19.05 -9.86 -5.84
CA PHE A 33 19.92 -10.23 -4.73
C PHE A 33 19.16 -10.91 -3.59
N TRP A 34 18.06 -10.33 -3.13
CA TRP A 34 17.30 -10.86 -1.99
C TRP A 34 16.57 -12.15 -2.33
N THR A 35 16.03 -12.26 -3.54
CA THR A 35 15.42 -13.50 -4.03
C THR A 35 16.43 -14.64 -4.07
N ASN A 36 17.60 -14.43 -4.70
CA ASN A 36 18.66 -15.44 -4.77
C ASN A 36 19.21 -15.81 -3.38
N LEU A 37 19.36 -14.85 -2.46
CA LEU A 37 19.83 -15.10 -1.09
C LEU A 37 18.88 -16.03 -0.34
N TYR A 38 17.57 -15.76 -0.38
CA TYR A 38 16.60 -16.58 0.33
C TYR A 38 16.33 -17.91 -0.35
N ASP A 39 16.44 -17.99 -1.68
CA ASP A 39 16.42 -19.26 -2.40
C ASP A 39 17.59 -20.17 -1.98
N MET A 40 18.80 -19.60 -1.83
CA MET A 40 19.97 -20.33 -1.30
C MET A 40 19.77 -20.80 0.15
N LEU A 41 19.10 -19.99 0.96
CA LEU A 41 18.77 -20.34 2.36
C LEU A 41 17.59 -21.31 2.48
N GLY A 42 16.89 -21.63 1.38
CA GLY A 42 15.71 -22.50 1.39
C GLY A 42 14.45 -21.82 1.94
N THR A 43 14.42 -20.49 1.97
CA THR A 43 13.27 -19.68 2.41
C THR A 43 12.41 -19.28 1.23
N LYS A 44 11.12 -19.60 1.27
CA LYS A 44 10.17 -19.14 0.25
C LYS A 44 9.72 -17.71 0.53
N LEU A 45 9.97 -16.80 -0.41
CA LEU A 45 9.39 -15.45 -0.37
C LEU A 45 7.97 -15.45 -0.94
N ALA A 46 7.01 -14.98 -0.16
CA ALA A 46 5.62 -14.79 -0.58
C ALA A 46 5.27 -13.30 -0.52
N PHE A 47 4.74 -12.75 -1.61
CA PHE A 47 4.40 -11.34 -1.71
C PHE A 47 2.89 -11.13 -1.66
N PHE A 48 2.42 -10.26 -0.76
CA PHE A 48 1.04 -9.80 -0.81
C PHE A 48 0.78 -9.00 -2.09
N THR A 49 -0.46 -9.06 -2.60
CA THR A 49 -0.88 -8.13 -3.63
C THR A 49 -0.87 -6.72 -3.03
N ALA A 50 -0.56 -5.70 -3.82
CA ALA A 50 -0.43 -4.30 -3.37
C ALA A 50 -1.70 -3.71 -2.72
N TYR A 51 -2.76 -4.51 -2.55
CA TYR A 51 -4.08 -4.11 -2.12
C TYR A 51 -4.74 -5.12 -1.16
N HIS A 52 -3.98 -5.86 -0.36
CA HIS A 52 -4.49 -6.70 0.74
C HIS A 52 -4.27 -6.08 2.12
N PRO A 53 -5.10 -5.09 2.54
CA PRO A 53 -4.96 -4.40 3.84
C PRO A 53 -5.10 -5.33 5.06
N GLN A 54 -5.71 -6.50 4.90
CA GLN A 54 -5.93 -7.43 6.00
C GLN A 54 -4.64 -8.18 6.41
N ALA A 55 -3.77 -8.49 5.44
CA ALA A 55 -2.55 -9.24 5.69
C ALA A 55 -1.40 -8.33 6.14
N ASP A 56 -1.34 -7.12 5.58
CA ASP A 56 -0.41 -6.06 6.01
C ASP A 56 -0.76 -5.53 7.42
N GLY A 57 -2.05 -5.48 7.76
CA GLY A 57 -2.54 -4.91 9.01
C GLY A 57 -2.02 -5.56 10.30
N LEU A 58 -1.46 -6.77 10.28
CA LEU A 58 -0.77 -7.34 11.44
C LEU A 58 0.62 -6.74 11.63
N ALA A 59 1.41 -6.65 10.55
CA ALA A 59 2.72 -6.04 10.56
C ALA A 59 2.62 -4.53 10.83
N GLU A 60 1.68 -3.84 10.19
CA GLU A 60 1.44 -2.41 10.43
C GLU A 60 1.05 -2.13 11.89
N ARG A 61 0.16 -2.92 12.48
CA ARG A 61 -0.21 -2.77 13.90
C ARG A 61 0.97 -2.99 14.83
N MET A 62 1.83 -3.95 14.50
CA MET A 62 3.06 -4.21 15.24
C MET A 62 4.04 -3.02 15.14
N ILE A 63 4.26 -2.50 13.94
CA ILE A 63 5.10 -1.31 13.70
C ILE A 63 4.56 -0.11 14.50
N GLN A 64 3.25 0.14 14.45
CA GLN A 64 2.61 1.22 15.23
C GLN A 64 2.84 1.05 16.74
N LYS A 65 2.77 -0.18 17.26
CA LYS A 65 3.07 -0.42 18.68
C LYS A 65 4.54 -0.17 19.01
N MET A 66 5.47 -0.55 18.13
CA MET A 66 6.89 -0.24 18.31
C MET A 66 7.16 1.26 18.29
N GLU A 67 6.53 2.01 17.37
CA GLU A 67 6.60 3.47 17.35
C GLU A 67 6.07 4.09 18.64
N ASP A 68 4.92 3.62 19.15
CA ASP A 68 4.36 4.10 20.41
C ASP A 68 5.33 3.87 21.58
N ILE A 69 5.98 2.71 21.64
CA ILE A 69 6.98 2.40 22.67
C ILE A 69 8.17 3.35 22.51
N LEU A 70 8.73 3.48 21.30
CA LEU A 70 9.85 4.40 21.02
C LEU A 70 9.53 5.84 21.42
N ARG A 71 8.32 6.33 21.13
CA ARG A 71 7.87 7.68 21.54
C ARG A 71 7.85 7.83 23.06
N ARG A 72 7.43 6.80 23.80
CA ARG A 72 7.44 6.81 25.27
C ARG A 72 8.85 6.75 25.83
N PHE A 73 9.72 5.92 25.28
CA PHE A 73 11.14 5.88 25.66
C PHE A 73 11.81 7.24 25.43
N ARG A 74 11.48 7.92 24.32
CA ARG A 74 11.96 9.28 24.06
C ARG A 74 11.38 10.32 25.01
N ALA A 75 10.09 10.21 25.35
CA ALA A 75 9.40 11.20 26.18
C ALA A 75 9.70 11.07 27.69
N TYR A 76 9.90 9.84 28.19
CA TYR A 76 10.01 9.55 29.63
C TYR A 76 11.37 8.94 30.03
N GLY A 77 12.18 8.48 29.07
CA GLY A 77 13.20 7.46 29.31
C GLY A 77 14.62 7.92 29.52
N MET A 78 15.18 8.85 28.76
CA MET A 78 16.59 9.23 28.91
C MET A 78 16.84 10.68 28.46
N GLU A 79 17.00 11.60 29.41
CA GLU A 79 17.68 12.88 29.19
C GLU A 79 19.21 12.71 29.37
N TYR A 80 19.82 11.69 28.78
CA TYR A 80 21.27 11.75 28.51
C TYR A 80 21.47 12.68 27.31
N LYS A 81 21.52 13.98 27.56
CA LYS A 81 22.06 14.94 26.60
C LYS A 81 23.57 14.74 26.63
N ASP A 82 24.17 14.33 25.52
CA ASP A 82 25.61 14.51 25.36
C ASP A 82 25.94 16.01 25.51
N HIS A 83 27.19 16.34 25.81
CA HIS A 83 27.66 17.71 26.08
C HIS A 83 27.33 18.72 24.95
N GLU A 84 26.96 18.23 23.76
CA GLU A 84 26.63 18.99 22.55
C GLU A 84 25.11 19.12 22.27
N GLY A 85 24.24 18.59 23.12
CA GLY A 85 22.78 18.83 23.05
C GLY A 85 22.02 18.01 21.99
N TYR A 86 22.63 16.99 21.40
CA TYR A 86 21.94 16.09 20.46
C TYR A 86 21.05 15.07 21.17
N THR A 87 19.90 14.78 20.54
CA THR A 87 18.92 13.79 20.99
C THR A 87 19.38 12.39 20.56
N HIS A 88 19.32 11.41 21.46
CA HIS A 88 19.67 10.00 21.22
C HIS A 88 19.31 9.48 19.82
N ASP A 89 20.25 8.71 19.23
CA ASP A 89 19.98 7.85 18.09
C ASP A 89 19.00 6.74 18.51
N TRP A 90 17.79 6.74 17.94
CA TRP A 90 16.75 5.75 18.24
C TRP A 90 17.20 4.30 17.97
N VAL A 91 18.23 4.12 17.13
CA VAL A 91 18.86 2.81 16.87
C VAL A 91 19.44 2.22 18.16
N THR A 92 20.04 3.04 19.03
CA THR A 92 20.59 2.59 20.31
C THR A 92 19.52 2.11 21.30
N LEU A 93 18.28 2.55 21.12
CA LEU A 93 17.14 2.16 21.97
C LEU A 93 16.50 0.84 21.50
N LEU A 94 16.79 0.36 20.29
CA LEU A 94 16.15 -0.83 19.71
C LEU A 94 16.28 -2.07 20.60
N PRO A 95 17.45 -2.40 21.21
CA PRO A 95 17.55 -3.54 22.11
C PRO A 95 16.62 -3.44 23.34
N ALA A 96 16.50 -2.25 23.92
CA ALA A 96 15.62 -2.01 25.07
C ALA A 96 14.14 -2.12 24.68
N VAL A 97 13.78 -1.61 23.50
CA VAL A 97 12.42 -1.73 22.94
C VAL A 97 12.07 -3.19 22.66
N GLN A 98 12.99 -3.95 22.04
CA GLN A 98 12.81 -5.38 21.78
C GLN A 98 12.60 -6.16 23.08
N LEU A 99 13.43 -5.93 24.10
CA LEU A 99 13.28 -6.57 25.40
C LEU A 99 11.92 -6.25 26.02
N THR A 100 11.56 -4.96 26.06
CA THR A 100 10.30 -4.48 26.65
C THR A 100 9.08 -5.09 25.97
N TYR A 101 9.07 -5.15 24.63
CA TYR A 101 8.00 -5.77 23.87
C TYR A 101 7.90 -7.27 24.17
N ASN A 102 9.03 -7.98 24.13
CA ASN A 102 9.05 -9.43 24.33
C ASN A 102 8.64 -9.86 25.74
N THR A 103 8.83 -9.00 26.75
CA THR A 103 8.40 -9.25 28.13
C THR A 103 7.03 -8.64 28.48
N SER A 104 6.38 -7.93 27.55
CA SER A 104 5.05 -7.35 27.77
C SER A 104 3.94 -8.35 27.42
N GLN A 105 2.90 -8.41 28.25
CA GLN A 105 1.77 -9.32 28.02
C GLN A 105 0.92 -8.80 26.85
N HIS A 106 0.64 -9.68 25.89
CA HIS A 106 -0.25 -9.37 24.78
C HIS A 106 -1.70 -9.67 25.14
N SER A 107 -2.61 -8.73 24.85
CA SER A 107 -4.05 -8.90 25.11
C SER A 107 -4.65 -10.08 24.35
N THR A 108 -4.15 -10.38 23.15
CA THR A 108 -4.63 -11.47 22.32
C THR A 108 -4.22 -12.85 22.81
N THR A 109 -3.02 -13.01 23.34
CA THR A 109 -2.48 -14.32 23.75
C THR A 109 -2.55 -14.54 25.26
N GLY A 110 -2.80 -13.48 26.05
CA GLY A 110 -2.76 -13.52 27.50
C GLY A 110 -1.38 -13.88 28.07
N LYS A 111 -0.33 -13.90 27.24
CA LYS A 111 1.04 -14.30 27.57
C LYS A 111 2.04 -13.32 26.95
N THR A 112 3.28 -13.34 27.42
CA THR A 112 4.37 -12.54 26.84
C THR A 112 4.95 -13.28 25.63
N PRO A 113 5.41 -12.57 24.58
CA PRO A 113 6.07 -13.20 23.44
C PRO A 113 7.27 -14.08 23.85
N ALA A 114 8.09 -13.66 24.81
CA ALA A 114 9.21 -14.45 25.31
C ALA A 114 8.77 -15.79 25.92
N VAL A 115 7.63 -15.84 26.63
CA VAL A 115 7.09 -17.12 27.13
C VAL A 115 6.54 -17.98 26.00
N ILE A 116 5.98 -17.38 24.95
CA ILE A 116 5.44 -18.12 23.79
C ILE A 116 6.54 -18.62 22.86
N GLU A 117 7.68 -17.92 22.76
CA GLU A 117 8.80 -18.23 21.86
C GLU A 117 9.95 -18.99 22.55
N LYS A 118 10.24 -18.67 23.81
CA LYS A 118 11.38 -19.23 24.56
C LYS A 118 10.96 -19.99 25.81
N GLY A 119 9.74 -19.79 26.31
CA GLY A 119 9.17 -20.53 27.45
C GLY A 119 9.41 -19.87 28.79
N TRP A 120 10.16 -18.78 28.81
CA TRP A 120 10.51 -18.04 30.00
C TRP A 120 10.60 -16.55 29.68
N ASN A 121 10.40 -15.71 30.69
CA ASN A 121 10.72 -14.30 30.61
C ASN A 121 12.13 -14.09 31.15
N PRO A 122 13.00 -13.33 30.45
CA PRO A 122 14.25 -12.90 31.02
C PRO A 122 14.02 -12.05 32.27
N LEU A 123 14.93 -12.17 33.24
CA LEU A 123 14.93 -11.33 34.43
C LEU A 123 15.22 -9.89 34.01
N LEU A 124 14.34 -8.97 34.41
CA LEU A 124 14.53 -7.55 34.19
C LEU A 124 15.23 -6.90 35.39
N PRO A 125 15.89 -5.75 35.23
CA PRO A 125 16.50 -5.01 36.34
C PRO A 125 15.54 -4.78 37.53
N VAL A 126 14.25 -4.56 37.25
CA VAL A 126 13.20 -4.39 38.27
C VAL A 126 12.90 -5.66 39.05
N ASP A 127 13.16 -6.84 38.48
CA ASP A 127 12.91 -8.11 39.16
C ASP A 127 13.96 -8.36 40.24
N HIS A 128 15.19 -7.89 40.07
CA HIS A 128 16.24 -7.94 41.10
C HIS A 128 15.88 -7.16 42.38
N LEU A 129 14.95 -6.20 42.29
CA LEU A 129 14.43 -5.47 43.45
C LEU A 129 13.37 -6.26 44.22
N LYS A 130 12.82 -7.32 43.64
CA LYS A 130 11.82 -8.19 44.28
C LYS A 130 12.53 -9.27 45.08
N LYS A 131 12.36 -9.27 46.41
CA LYS A 131 13.05 -10.19 47.33
C LYS A 131 12.71 -11.69 47.16
N ASN A 132 11.66 -12.02 46.41
CA ASN A 132 11.16 -13.39 46.23
C ASN A 132 11.18 -13.82 44.75
N ILE A 133 12.33 -13.80 44.09
CA ILE A 133 12.47 -14.45 42.79
C ILE A 133 12.64 -15.94 43.04
N LEU A 134 11.59 -16.72 42.80
CA LEU A 134 11.69 -18.18 42.79
C LEU A 134 12.52 -18.59 41.57
N THR A 135 13.78 -18.94 41.77
CA THR A 135 14.64 -19.55 40.75
C THR A 135 14.26 -21.02 40.58
N ILE A 136 13.09 -21.26 40.00
CA ILE A 136 12.72 -22.61 39.57
C ILE A 136 13.34 -22.74 38.18
N HIS A 137 14.46 -23.45 38.08
CA HIS A 137 14.86 -24.01 36.80
C HIS A 137 14.07 -25.31 36.66
N PRO A 138 12.93 -25.33 35.93
CA PRO A 138 12.18 -26.56 35.73
C PRO A 138 13.12 -27.62 35.13
N THR A 139 12.92 -28.89 35.52
CA THR A 139 13.55 -30.01 34.82
C THR A 139 13.21 -29.91 33.33
N ALA A 140 14.05 -30.42 32.43
CA ALA A 140 13.77 -30.37 30.98
C ALA A 140 12.36 -30.91 30.62
N LYS A 141 11.87 -31.92 31.36
CA LYS A 141 10.51 -32.45 31.22
C LYS A 141 9.42 -31.46 31.67
N ASP A 142 9.57 -30.87 32.85
CA ASP A 142 8.63 -29.88 33.37
C ASP A 142 8.58 -28.63 32.49
N PHE A 143 9.74 -28.24 31.94
CA PHE A 143 9.86 -27.15 30.97
C PHE A 143 9.10 -27.48 29.68
N HIS A 144 9.28 -28.68 29.13
CA HIS A 144 8.54 -29.13 27.95
C HIS A 144 7.02 -29.12 28.18
N ASP A 145 6.56 -29.63 29.32
CA ASP A 145 5.14 -29.67 29.67
C ASP A 145 4.56 -28.26 29.87
N MET A 146 5.31 -27.37 30.53
CA MET A 146 4.95 -25.96 30.70
C MET A 146 4.86 -25.25 29.35
N TRP A 147 5.86 -25.43 28.49
CA TRP A 147 5.93 -24.88 27.15
C TRP A 147 4.73 -25.31 26.31
N LYS A 148 4.45 -26.62 26.29
CA LYS A 148 3.31 -27.18 25.57
C LYS A 148 1.98 -26.55 26.02
N ARG A 149 1.77 -26.42 27.33
CA ARG A 149 0.57 -25.75 27.89
C ARG A 149 0.49 -24.28 27.50
N ALA A 150 1.62 -23.57 27.46
CA ALA A 150 1.68 -22.17 27.03
C ALA A 150 1.32 -22.03 25.55
N CYS A 151 1.86 -22.89 24.68
CA CYS A 151 1.52 -22.93 23.26
C CYS A 151 0.03 -23.26 23.06
N ASP A 152 -0.50 -24.28 23.75
CA ASP A 152 -1.90 -24.69 23.63
C ASP A 152 -2.85 -23.56 24.06
N THR A 153 -2.50 -22.84 25.14
CA THR A 153 -3.29 -21.71 25.64
C THR A 153 -3.22 -20.54 24.66
N ALA A 154 -2.03 -20.20 24.16
CA ALA A 154 -1.86 -19.15 23.17
C ALA A 154 -2.65 -19.46 21.88
N ALA A 155 -2.63 -20.71 21.42
CA ALA A 155 -3.39 -21.15 20.25
C ALA A 155 -4.91 -20.99 20.47
N LYS A 156 -5.41 -21.35 21.66
CA LYS A 156 -6.82 -21.14 22.04
C LYS A 156 -7.19 -19.65 22.06
N CYS A 157 -6.39 -18.81 22.72
CA CYS A 157 -6.66 -17.37 22.79
C CYS A 157 -6.62 -16.71 21.39
N ILE A 158 -5.71 -17.14 20.51
CA ILE A 158 -5.66 -16.68 19.11
C ILE A 158 -6.93 -17.11 18.36
N ALA A 159 -7.39 -18.35 18.54
CA ALA A 159 -8.61 -18.85 17.91
C ALA A 159 -9.86 -18.07 18.38
N GLU A 160 -9.98 -17.84 19.69
CA GLU A 160 -11.06 -17.03 20.28
C GLU A 160 -11.02 -15.59 19.77
N ALA A 161 -9.85 -14.97 19.72
CA ALA A 161 -9.69 -13.63 19.19
C ALA A 161 -10.03 -13.54 17.69
N LYS A 162 -9.68 -14.57 16.90
CA LYS A 162 -10.05 -14.65 15.49
C LYS A 162 -11.56 -14.73 15.33
N GLU A 163 -12.22 -15.57 16.12
CA GLU A 163 -13.69 -15.73 16.08
C GLU A 163 -14.40 -14.45 16.55
N TYR A 164 -13.92 -13.81 17.61
CA TYR A 164 -14.43 -12.51 18.07
C TYR A 164 -14.32 -11.42 16.98
N ASN A 165 -13.14 -11.32 16.35
CA ASN A 165 -12.90 -10.36 15.28
C ASN A 165 -13.79 -10.65 14.06
N LYS A 166 -13.99 -11.93 13.71
CA LYS A 166 -14.88 -12.37 12.64
C LYS A 166 -16.33 -11.97 12.93
N GLN A 167 -16.87 -12.29 14.10
CA GLN A 167 -18.24 -11.92 14.47
C GLN A 167 -18.46 -10.39 14.45
N ARG A 168 -17.46 -9.61 14.89
CA ARG A 168 -17.52 -8.15 14.83
C ARG A 168 -17.49 -7.64 13.38
N TRP A 169 -16.64 -8.24 12.55
CA TRP A 169 -16.57 -7.94 11.13
C TRP A 169 -17.91 -8.25 10.45
N ASP A 170 -18.43 -9.46 10.60
CA ASP A 170 -19.68 -9.92 9.98
C ASP A 170 -20.89 -9.06 10.39
N LYS A 171 -20.91 -8.51 11.63
CA LYS A 171 -21.97 -7.58 12.08
C LYS A 171 -21.98 -6.23 11.36
N THR A 172 -20.81 -5.76 10.93
CA THR A 172 -20.64 -4.41 10.38
C THR A 172 -20.33 -4.41 8.89
N HIS A 173 -19.88 -5.55 8.37
CA HIS A 173 -19.51 -5.74 6.99
C HIS A 173 -20.74 -6.15 6.19
N MET A 174 -21.16 -5.28 5.29
CA MET A 174 -22.14 -5.60 4.26
C MET A 174 -21.36 -6.00 3.01
N GLU A 175 -21.52 -7.24 2.56
CA GLU A 175 -20.98 -7.69 1.27
C GLU A 175 -21.67 -6.88 0.16
N PRO A 176 -20.93 -6.11 -0.66
CA PRO A 176 -21.53 -5.44 -1.80
C PRO A 176 -21.90 -6.46 -2.88
N ASP A 177 -23.19 -6.53 -3.23
CA ASP A 177 -23.69 -7.37 -4.34
C ASP A 177 -23.40 -6.67 -5.67
N PHE A 178 -22.15 -6.77 -6.13
CA PHE A 178 -21.73 -6.31 -7.45
C PHE A 178 -21.87 -7.42 -8.48
N LYS A 179 -22.30 -7.08 -9.69
CA LYS A 179 -22.37 -7.99 -10.84
C LYS A 179 -21.46 -7.52 -11.97
N GLU A 180 -21.05 -8.47 -12.81
CA GLU A 180 -20.33 -8.14 -14.04
C GLU A 180 -21.22 -7.25 -14.92
N GLY A 181 -20.66 -6.14 -15.42
CA GLY A 181 -21.41 -5.13 -16.17
C GLY A 181 -21.93 -3.94 -15.34
N ASP A 182 -21.92 -4.01 -14.01
CA ASP A 182 -22.35 -2.88 -13.18
C ASP A 182 -21.41 -1.68 -13.34
N LYS A 183 -21.98 -0.48 -13.25
CA LYS A 183 -21.22 0.78 -13.21
C LYS A 183 -20.84 1.08 -11.76
N VAL A 184 -19.58 1.42 -11.55
CA VAL A 184 -19.03 1.71 -10.22
C VAL A 184 -18.11 2.94 -10.24
N LEU A 185 -17.96 3.55 -9.06
CA LEU A 185 -17.03 4.63 -8.80
C LEU A 185 -15.84 4.11 -7.99
N GLU A 186 -14.63 4.50 -8.38
CA GLU A 186 -13.37 4.15 -7.74
C GLU A 186 -12.89 5.26 -6.80
N SER A 187 -12.38 4.92 -5.61
CA SER A 187 -11.86 5.91 -4.65
C SER A 187 -10.60 6.62 -5.14
N THR A 188 -10.55 7.94 -4.96
CA THR A 188 -9.39 8.77 -5.30
C THR A 188 -8.27 8.77 -4.25
N LEU A 189 -8.44 8.05 -3.13
CA LEU A 189 -7.46 8.02 -2.04
C LEU A 189 -6.05 7.64 -2.52
N ASN A 190 -5.97 6.65 -3.41
CA ASN A 190 -4.72 6.12 -3.96
C ASN A 190 -4.42 6.65 -5.37
N LEU A 191 -5.19 7.62 -5.84
CA LEU A 191 -5.02 8.23 -7.15
C LEU A 191 -4.15 9.49 -7.05
N ASN A 192 -2.83 9.34 -7.21
CA ASN A 192 -1.88 10.47 -7.14
C ASN A 192 -1.81 11.32 -8.42
N ASN A 193 -2.30 10.81 -9.56
CA ASN A 193 -2.17 11.45 -10.87
C ASN A 193 -3.40 12.26 -11.29
N LEU A 194 -4.30 12.56 -10.34
CA LEU A 194 -5.49 13.36 -10.62
C LEU A 194 -5.14 14.85 -10.60
N LYS A 195 -5.72 15.60 -11.54
CA LYS A 195 -5.59 17.07 -11.57
C LYS A 195 -6.26 17.69 -10.33
N GLY A 196 -5.61 18.72 -9.77
CA GLY A 196 -6.12 19.51 -8.65
C GLY A 196 -5.60 19.10 -7.28
N HIS A 197 -5.85 19.94 -6.27
CA HIS A 197 -5.38 19.74 -4.91
C HIS A 197 -6.18 18.63 -4.20
N LYS A 198 -5.51 17.75 -3.42
CA LYS A 198 -6.10 16.56 -2.76
C LYS A 198 -7.35 16.88 -1.91
N LYS A 199 -7.43 18.10 -1.33
CA LYS A 199 -8.58 18.55 -0.52
C LYS A 199 -9.79 19.02 -1.34
N MET A 200 -9.60 19.40 -2.60
CA MET A 200 -10.65 20.02 -3.45
C MET A 200 -11.16 19.08 -4.56
N ARG A 201 -10.58 17.89 -4.67
CA ARG A 201 -10.98 16.90 -5.68
C ARG A 201 -12.06 15.97 -5.13
N ASP A 202 -12.86 15.41 -6.03
CA ASP A 202 -13.85 14.41 -5.67
C ASP A 202 -13.20 13.19 -5.03
N SER A 203 -13.84 12.63 -4.00
CA SER A 203 -13.34 11.45 -3.29
C SER A 203 -13.47 10.16 -4.11
N PHE A 204 -14.26 10.19 -5.20
CA PHE A 204 -14.52 9.06 -6.08
C PHE A 204 -14.54 9.52 -7.54
N VAL A 205 -14.05 8.67 -8.46
CA VAL A 205 -13.97 8.93 -9.91
C VAL A 205 -14.64 7.78 -10.66
N GLY A 206 -15.26 8.09 -11.80
CA GLY A 206 -15.97 7.14 -12.65
C GLY A 206 -17.11 7.85 -13.38
N PRO A 207 -18.06 7.12 -13.99
CA PRO A 207 -18.33 5.68 -13.83
C PRO A 207 -17.37 4.79 -14.62
N PHE A 208 -17.02 3.64 -14.03
CA PHE A 208 -16.31 2.56 -14.71
C PHE A 208 -17.13 1.27 -14.68
N THR A 209 -16.97 0.42 -15.68
CA THR A 209 -17.71 -0.85 -15.78
C THR A 209 -16.91 -2.00 -15.19
N ILE A 210 -17.56 -2.84 -14.38
CA ILE A 210 -16.98 -4.09 -13.89
C ILE A 210 -16.84 -5.08 -15.05
N ILE A 211 -15.60 -5.51 -15.33
CA ILE A 211 -15.32 -6.55 -16.32
C ILE A 211 -15.47 -7.93 -15.68
N LYS A 212 -14.91 -8.10 -14.48
CA LYS A 212 -14.86 -9.39 -13.80
C LYS A 212 -14.78 -9.22 -12.29
N LEU A 213 -15.47 -10.07 -11.56
CA LEU A 213 -15.31 -10.18 -10.11
C LEU A 213 -14.17 -11.17 -9.82
N ILE A 214 -13.15 -10.70 -9.10
CA ILE A 214 -12.02 -11.53 -8.67
C ILE A 214 -12.31 -11.93 -7.23
N GLU A 215 -12.88 -13.13 -7.09
CA GLU A 215 -13.37 -13.67 -5.82
C GLU A 215 -14.39 -12.72 -5.15
N LYS A 216 -14.54 -12.79 -3.82
CA LYS A 216 -15.46 -11.94 -3.05
C LYS A 216 -14.88 -10.56 -2.68
N ASN A 217 -13.57 -10.37 -2.80
CA ASN A 217 -12.87 -9.23 -2.19
C ASN A 217 -12.32 -8.20 -3.19
N ALA A 218 -12.27 -8.53 -4.49
CA ALA A 218 -11.72 -7.62 -5.50
C ALA A 218 -12.55 -7.59 -6.78
N VAL A 219 -12.52 -6.43 -7.44
CA VAL A 219 -13.25 -6.15 -8.67
C VAL A 219 -12.26 -5.73 -9.74
N LYS A 220 -12.34 -6.34 -10.92
CA LYS A 220 -11.60 -5.90 -12.11
C LYS A 220 -12.47 -4.95 -12.92
N VAL A 221 -11.97 -3.74 -13.11
CA VAL A 221 -12.71 -2.62 -13.68
C VAL A 221 -12.08 -2.20 -15.01
N LYS A 222 -12.91 -1.79 -15.99
CA LYS A 222 -12.45 -1.24 -17.26
C LYS A 222 -12.00 0.21 -17.08
N LEU A 223 -10.70 0.42 -16.92
CA LEU A 223 -10.11 1.76 -16.80
C LEU A 223 -9.98 2.43 -18.18
N THR A 224 -10.44 3.67 -18.29
CA THR A 224 -10.38 4.49 -19.51
C THR A 224 -9.45 5.69 -19.34
N GLU A 225 -9.00 6.27 -20.45
CA GLU A 225 -8.27 7.55 -20.52
C GLU A 225 -7.01 7.64 -19.62
N GLU A 226 -6.98 8.60 -18.69
CA GLU A 226 -5.86 8.92 -17.77
C GLU A 226 -5.56 7.78 -16.78
N PHE A 227 -6.47 6.81 -16.63
CA PHE A 227 -6.37 5.71 -15.68
C PHE A 227 -5.86 4.40 -16.29
N SER A 228 -5.72 4.33 -17.62
CA SER A 228 -5.26 3.12 -18.34
C SER A 228 -3.92 2.55 -17.88
N ARG A 229 -3.05 3.37 -17.29
CA ARG A 229 -1.74 2.96 -16.76
C ARG A 229 -1.80 2.34 -15.36
N LYS A 230 -2.96 2.33 -14.71
CA LYS A 230 -3.11 1.76 -13.37
C LYS A 230 -3.54 0.31 -13.42
N HIS A 231 -3.22 -0.43 -12.36
CA HIS A 231 -3.68 -1.80 -12.22
C HIS A 231 -5.22 -1.81 -12.17
N PRO A 232 -5.90 -2.59 -13.03
CA PRO A 232 -7.35 -2.55 -13.16
C PRO A 232 -8.10 -3.30 -12.05
N VAL A 233 -7.39 -3.77 -11.01
CA VAL A 233 -7.96 -4.61 -9.94
C VAL A 233 -7.98 -3.81 -8.66
N PHE A 234 -9.17 -3.62 -8.11
CA PHE A 234 -9.41 -2.83 -6.92
C PHE A 234 -10.12 -3.66 -5.85
N PRO A 235 -9.79 -3.49 -4.56
CA PRO A 235 -10.58 -4.06 -3.48
C PRO A 235 -12.02 -3.55 -3.51
N VAL A 236 -12.97 -4.42 -3.18
CA VAL A 236 -14.40 -4.10 -3.08
C VAL A 236 -14.66 -2.91 -2.13
N SER A 237 -13.83 -2.74 -1.09
CA SER A 237 -13.91 -1.60 -0.16
C SER A 237 -13.58 -0.24 -0.78
N MET A 238 -12.87 -0.21 -1.91
CA MET A 238 -12.48 1.03 -2.62
C MET A 238 -13.45 1.40 -3.75
N VAL A 239 -14.52 0.61 -3.92
CA VAL A 239 -15.47 0.73 -5.03
C VAL A 239 -16.86 1.01 -4.46
N LYS A 240 -17.61 1.92 -5.12
CA LYS A 240 -19.01 2.22 -4.78
C LYS A 240 -19.93 1.99 -5.97
N PRO A 241 -21.17 1.51 -5.76
CA PRO A 241 -22.16 1.42 -6.83
C PRO A 241 -22.43 2.82 -7.41
N TYR A 242 -22.47 2.92 -8.72
CA TYR A 242 -22.87 4.14 -9.41
C TYR A 242 -24.39 4.10 -9.65
N PHE A 243 -25.10 5.06 -9.06
CA PHE A 243 -26.52 5.27 -9.35
C PHE A 243 -26.65 6.38 -10.40
N GLN A 244 -27.22 6.02 -11.55
CA GLN A 244 -27.54 7.01 -12.57
C GLN A 244 -28.60 7.97 -12.02
N ARG A 245 -28.40 9.27 -12.25
CA ARG A 245 -29.33 10.29 -11.77
C ARG A 245 -30.57 10.28 -12.66
N GLU A 246 -31.75 10.22 -12.03
CA GLU A 246 -33.00 10.52 -12.72
C GLU A 246 -33.11 12.03 -12.91
N GLU A 247 -33.14 12.47 -14.17
CA GLU A 247 -33.09 13.88 -14.56
C GLU A 247 -34.34 14.66 -14.13
N ASP A 248 -35.48 13.96 -13.99
CA ASP A 248 -36.78 14.57 -13.66
C ASP A 248 -36.92 15.03 -12.21
N LYS A 249 -36.13 14.48 -11.28
CA LYS A 249 -36.30 14.77 -9.85
C LYS A 249 -35.69 16.12 -9.41
N PHE A 250 -34.72 16.67 -10.15
CA PHE A 250 -34.00 17.90 -9.75
C PHE A 250 -33.55 18.76 -10.96
N PRO A 251 -34.48 19.44 -11.67
CA PRO A 251 -34.20 20.16 -12.92
C PRO A 251 -33.29 21.39 -12.77
N SER A 252 -33.17 21.97 -11.57
CA SER A 252 -32.41 23.21 -11.32
C SER A 252 -30.91 23.00 -11.01
N ARG A 253 -30.42 21.76 -10.99
CA ARG A 253 -29.02 21.45 -10.64
C ARG A 253 -28.17 21.24 -11.90
N LYS A 254 -27.12 22.05 -12.07
CA LYS A 254 -26.17 21.91 -13.20
C LYS A 254 -25.59 20.49 -13.25
N GLN A 255 -25.75 19.82 -14.39
CA GLN A 255 -25.14 18.52 -14.64
C GLN A 255 -23.61 18.67 -14.79
N ASN A 256 -22.85 17.78 -14.17
CA ASN A 256 -21.47 17.56 -14.58
C ASN A 256 -21.52 16.74 -15.87
N PRO A 257 -20.72 17.05 -16.89
CA PRO A 257 -20.75 16.33 -18.16
C PRO A 257 -20.49 14.85 -17.90
N THR A 258 -21.45 14.00 -18.28
CA THR A 258 -21.29 12.55 -18.28
C THR A 258 -20.13 12.21 -19.22
N PRO A 259 -19.17 11.35 -18.82
CA PRO A 259 -18.19 10.83 -19.76
C PRO A 259 -18.95 10.19 -20.93
N PRO A 260 -18.62 10.52 -22.18
CA PRO A 260 -19.36 10.00 -23.33
C PRO A 260 -19.30 8.47 -23.34
N ASP A 261 -20.45 7.83 -23.59
CA ASP A 261 -20.52 6.38 -23.79
C ASP A 261 -19.59 5.98 -24.95
N ILE A 262 -18.81 4.93 -24.72
CA ILE A 262 -17.84 4.44 -25.69
C ILE A 262 -18.59 3.57 -26.70
N VAL A 263 -18.79 4.10 -27.90
CA VAL A 263 -19.15 3.27 -29.06
C VAL A 263 -17.95 2.40 -29.39
N GLU A 264 -18.15 1.08 -29.41
CA GLU A 264 -17.17 0.13 -29.96
C GLU A 264 -17.04 0.40 -31.46
N VAL A 265 -15.95 1.00 -31.93
CA VAL A 265 -15.64 1.01 -33.36
C VAL A 265 -14.15 0.95 -33.63
N GLU A 266 -13.82 -0.07 -34.43
CA GLU A 266 -12.79 -0.25 -35.45
C GLU A 266 -11.47 0.54 -35.39
N ASP A 267 -10.41 -0.17 -35.75
CA ASP A 267 -9.00 0.19 -35.77
C ASP A 267 -8.64 1.25 -36.83
N SER A 268 -9.48 2.27 -37.00
CA SER A 268 -9.18 3.46 -37.80
C SER A 268 -8.63 4.58 -36.91
N PRO A 269 -7.58 5.30 -37.32
CA PRO A 269 -7.05 6.42 -36.56
C PRO A 269 -8.09 7.55 -36.49
N GLY A 270 -8.79 7.63 -35.35
CA GLY A 270 -9.74 8.71 -35.06
C GLY A 270 -9.08 10.09 -34.97
N PRO A 271 -9.87 11.17 -34.94
CA PRO A 271 -9.37 12.54 -34.89
C PRO A 271 -8.48 12.80 -33.66
N VAL A 272 -7.59 13.79 -33.76
CA VAL A 272 -6.65 14.16 -32.68
C VAL A 272 -7.41 14.64 -31.44
N SER A 273 -7.17 13.99 -30.28
CA SER A 273 -7.75 14.36 -28.99
C SER A 273 -6.97 15.49 -28.31
N LYS A 274 -5.65 15.31 -28.13
CA LYS A 274 -4.80 16.32 -27.48
C LYS A 274 -3.33 16.20 -27.85
N ILE A 275 -2.63 17.33 -27.88
CA ILE A 275 -1.16 17.39 -27.95
C ILE A 275 -0.60 17.43 -26.52
N ILE A 276 0.25 16.47 -26.17
CA ILE A 276 0.75 16.29 -24.79
C ILE A 276 2.10 17.00 -24.61
N ARG A 277 3.04 16.75 -25.52
CA ARG A 277 4.41 17.24 -25.44
C ARG A 277 4.86 17.83 -26.77
N ALA A 278 5.85 18.71 -26.68
CA ALA A 278 6.54 19.26 -27.85
C ALA A 278 8.04 19.03 -27.67
N ARG A 279 8.72 18.61 -28.73
CA ARG A 279 10.18 18.45 -28.76
C ARG A 279 10.74 19.13 -30.00
N LYS A 280 11.99 19.60 -29.93
CA LYS A 280 12.78 20.05 -31.08
C LYS A 280 13.81 18.99 -31.39
N ILE A 281 13.85 18.51 -32.62
CA ILE A 281 14.85 17.55 -33.10
C ILE A 281 15.55 18.15 -34.31
N ARG A 282 16.85 17.86 -34.45
CA ARG A 282 17.64 18.23 -35.63
C ARG A 282 17.60 17.09 -36.63
N LEU A 283 16.96 17.30 -37.78
CA LEU A 283 16.86 16.36 -38.89
C LEU A 283 17.42 17.05 -40.14
N ASN A 284 18.36 16.41 -40.84
CA ASN A 284 19.02 16.94 -42.04
C ASN A 284 19.55 18.38 -41.87
N GLY A 285 20.20 18.66 -40.73
CA GLY A 285 20.79 19.97 -40.43
C GLY A 285 19.81 21.06 -39.99
N LYS A 286 18.49 20.87 -40.15
CA LYS A 286 17.44 21.85 -39.76
C LYS A 286 16.74 21.42 -38.47
N TYR A 287 16.32 22.40 -37.67
CA TYR A 287 15.52 22.17 -36.47
C TYR A 287 14.05 22.01 -36.84
N GLN A 288 13.46 20.85 -36.55
CA GLN A 288 12.03 20.59 -36.73
C GLN A 288 11.36 20.39 -35.37
N ARG A 289 10.17 21.00 -35.19
CA ARG A 289 9.33 20.79 -34.01
C ARG A 289 8.41 19.61 -34.26
N GLN A 290 8.40 18.67 -33.32
CA GLN A 290 7.46 17.56 -33.29
C GLN A 290 6.58 17.64 -32.05
N TYR A 291 5.35 17.18 -32.21
CA TYR A 291 4.33 17.18 -31.18
C TYR A 291 3.91 15.74 -30.91
N LEU A 292 3.83 15.36 -29.64
CA LEU A 292 3.30 14.06 -29.24
C LEU A 292 1.78 14.17 -29.25
N VAL A 293 1.16 13.50 -30.21
CA VAL A 293 -0.26 13.58 -30.50
C VAL A 293 -0.97 12.35 -29.94
N ARG A 294 -2.01 12.57 -29.14
CA ARG A 294 -2.94 11.54 -28.68
C ARG A 294 -4.18 11.55 -29.55
N PHE A 295 -4.53 10.39 -30.08
CA PHE A 295 -5.74 10.21 -30.89
C PHE A 295 -6.94 9.92 -29.99
N LYS A 296 -8.13 10.34 -30.42
CA LYS A 296 -9.38 10.08 -29.71
C LYS A 296 -9.65 8.57 -29.69
N ASN A 297 -10.05 8.04 -28.53
CA ASN A 297 -10.39 6.63 -28.32
C ASN A 297 -9.24 5.62 -28.53
N GLN A 298 -7.98 6.05 -28.53
CA GLN A 298 -6.81 5.15 -28.58
C GLN A 298 -6.00 5.18 -27.28
N THR A 299 -5.36 4.05 -26.97
CA THR A 299 -4.46 3.93 -25.80
C THR A 299 -3.19 4.74 -26.01
N ALA A 300 -2.54 5.13 -24.91
CA ALA A 300 -1.32 5.93 -24.92
C ALA A 300 -0.15 5.25 -25.68
N ASP A 301 -0.21 3.94 -25.89
CA ASP A 301 0.80 3.18 -26.63
C ASP A 301 0.76 3.49 -28.14
N LYS A 302 -0.37 4.00 -28.65
CA LYS A 302 -0.53 4.46 -30.04
C LYS A 302 -0.19 5.94 -30.21
N ASP A 303 0.28 6.64 -29.16
CA ASP A 303 0.70 8.06 -29.26
C ASP A 303 1.90 8.19 -30.23
N LYS A 304 1.79 9.07 -31.24
CA LYS A 304 2.84 9.28 -32.25
C LYS A 304 3.41 10.70 -32.21
N TRP A 305 4.71 10.81 -32.47
CA TRP A 305 5.36 12.10 -32.70
C TRP A 305 5.14 12.53 -34.15
N LEU A 306 4.36 13.60 -34.34
CA LEU A 306 4.05 14.15 -35.65
C LEU A 306 4.67 15.54 -35.81
N ALA A 307 5.12 15.86 -37.03
CA ALA A 307 5.52 17.21 -37.41
C ALA A 307 4.28 18.11 -37.54
N GLU A 308 4.45 19.44 -37.41
CA GLU A 308 3.36 20.43 -37.47
C GLU A 308 2.43 20.24 -38.68
N ASP A 309 3.00 19.90 -39.84
CA ASP A 309 2.28 19.72 -41.10
C ASP A 309 1.53 18.37 -41.21
N ALA A 310 1.93 17.38 -40.40
CA ALA A 310 1.38 16.03 -40.41
C ALA A 310 0.28 15.82 -39.35
N ILE A 311 -0.12 16.86 -38.62
CA ILE A 311 -1.17 16.80 -37.61
C ILE A 311 -2.53 17.10 -38.27
N PRO A 312 -3.50 16.17 -38.25
CA PRO A 312 -4.87 16.47 -38.65
C PRO A 312 -5.44 17.62 -37.82
N ASP A 313 -6.00 18.64 -38.48
CA ASP A 313 -6.45 19.90 -37.86
C ASP A 313 -5.39 20.59 -36.98
N GLY A 314 -4.11 20.50 -37.38
CA GLY A 314 -2.96 20.99 -36.62
C GLY A 314 -3.09 22.43 -36.13
N ASN A 315 -3.63 23.34 -36.96
CA ASN A 315 -3.79 24.75 -36.60
C ASN A 315 -4.71 24.98 -35.39
N LEU A 316 -5.83 24.26 -35.29
CA LEU A 316 -6.77 24.41 -34.18
C LEU A 316 -6.18 23.81 -32.89
N ASN A 317 -5.56 22.64 -33.00
CA ASN A 317 -4.97 21.92 -31.87
C ASN A 317 -3.72 22.62 -31.31
N LEU A 318 -2.90 23.22 -32.17
CA LEU A 318 -1.75 24.02 -31.76
C LEU A 318 -2.16 25.36 -31.15
N ARG A 319 -3.26 25.98 -31.62
CA ARG A 319 -3.83 27.16 -30.97
C ARG A 319 -4.32 26.84 -29.55
N ARG A 320 -5.03 25.72 -29.35
CA ARG A 320 -5.45 25.25 -28.02
C ARG A 320 -4.27 24.98 -27.08
N LEU A 321 -3.21 24.34 -27.57
CA LEU A 321 -1.97 24.13 -26.81
C LEU A 321 -1.29 25.45 -26.39
N ARG A 322 -1.20 26.41 -27.32
CA ARG A 322 -0.61 27.73 -27.04
C ARG A 322 -1.45 28.51 -26.03
N ALA A 323 -2.78 28.41 -26.10
CA ALA A 323 -3.70 29.01 -25.13
C ALA A 323 -3.55 28.39 -23.74
N SER A 324 -3.48 27.04 -23.62
CA SER A 324 -3.32 26.37 -22.33
C SER A 324 -1.99 26.70 -21.64
N ARG A 325 -0.89 26.81 -22.41
CA ARG A 325 0.43 27.18 -21.86
C ARG A 325 0.50 28.62 -21.37
N ARG A 326 -0.23 29.55 -22.01
CA ARG A 326 -0.32 30.94 -21.53
C ARG A 326 -1.04 31.04 -20.18
N ILE A 327 -2.08 30.22 -19.98
CA ILE A 327 -2.84 30.16 -18.72
C ILE A 327 -1.99 29.54 -17.59
N GLU A 328 -1.20 28.51 -17.88
CA GLU A 328 -0.28 27.92 -16.89
C GLU A 328 0.83 28.90 -16.47
N GLN A 329 1.31 29.75 -17.38
CA GLN A 329 2.33 30.76 -17.07
C GLN A 329 1.77 31.96 -16.29
N SER A 330 0.51 32.34 -16.49
CA SER A 330 -0.13 33.42 -15.72
C SER A 330 -0.49 33.03 -14.28
N HIS A 331 -0.53 31.73 -13.96
CA HIS A 331 -0.77 31.23 -12.60
C HIS A 331 0.52 30.98 -11.79
N GLN A 332 1.70 31.28 -12.37
CA GLN A 332 3.00 31.17 -11.71
C GLN A 332 3.63 32.54 -11.34
N LEU A 333 2.90 33.63 -11.57
CA LEU A 333 3.12 34.96 -10.99
C LEU A 333 2.07 35.17 -9.90
#